data_AF-A0A8S4S1R5-F1
#
_entry.id   AF-A0A8S4S1R5-F1
#
_cell.length_a   1.000
_cell.length_b   1.000
_cell.length_c   1.000
_cell.angle_alpha   90.00
_cell.angle_beta   90.00
_cell.angle_gamma   90.00
#
_symmetry.space_group_name_H-M   'P 1'
#
loop_
_entity.id
_entity.type
_entity.pdbx_description
1 polymer ?
#
loop_
_entity_poly.entity_id
_entity_poly.type
_entity_poly.pdbx_seq_one_letter_code
_entity_poly.pdbx_strand_id
1 'polypeptide(L)'
;MGAISQSNINLVGSHCGVSIGEDGPSQMGLEDLALFRAVPTATVFYPSDAVSTERAVELAANTRGICYLRTSRPNTAVIYDNDTVFKVSALPLLREFAQ
;
A
#
# COMPACT_ATOMS: atom_id res chain seq x y z
N MET A 1 -3.51 -16.58 -11.52
CA MET A 1 -2.46 -16.91 -12.53
C MET A 1 -1.32 -15.89 -12.60
N GLY A 2 -1.51 -14.59 -12.34
CA GLY A 2 -0.46 -13.56 -12.54
C GLY A 2 0.93 -13.91 -12.00
N ALA A 3 1.05 -14.36 -10.74
CA ALA A 3 2.34 -14.74 -10.17
C ALA A 3 2.98 -15.97 -10.85
N ILE A 4 2.18 -17.00 -11.16
CA ILE A 4 2.63 -18.22 -11.86
C ILE A 4 3.10 -17.87 -13.27
N SER A 5 2.40 -16.95 -13.94
CA SER A 5 2.74 -16.44 -15.27
C SER A 5 3.87 -15.40 -15.26
N GLN A 6 4.49 -15.14 -14.09
CA GLN A 6 5.57 -14.15 -13.94
C GLN A 6 5.21 -12.77 -14.50
N SER A 7 3.94 -12.38 -14.36
CA SER A 7 3.44 -11.13 -14.92
C SER A 7 3.87 -9.93 -14.06
N ASN A 8 4.12 -8.81 -14.74
CA ASN A 8 4.32 -7.51 -14.07
C ASN A 8 2.99 -6.76 -14.09
N ILE A 9 2.26 -6.79 -12.97
CA ILE A 9 0.96 -6.13 -12.84
C ILE A 9 0.89 -5.32 -11.55
N ASN A 10 0.29 -4.13 -11.66
CA ASN A 10 0.08 -3.22 -10.55
C ASN A 10 -1.42 -3.15 -10.25
N LEU A 11 -1.78 -3.48 -9.00
CA LEU A 11 -3.15 -3.55 -8.52
C LEU A 11 -3.32 -2.51 -7.42
N VAL A 12 -4.40 -1.73 -7.49
CA VAL A 12 -4.73 -0.73 -6.49
C VAL A 12 -6.09 -1.07 -5.89
N GLY A 13 -6.09 -1.47 -4.63
CA GLY A 13 -7.32 -1.70 -3.85
C GLY A 13 -7.65 -0.46 -3.05
N SER A 14 -8.87 0.05 -3.16
CA SER A 14 -9.35 1.16 -2.34
C SER A 14 -10.29 0.66 -1.25
N HIS A 15 -10.72 1.58 -0.38
CA HIS A 15 -11.74 1.30 0.64
C HIS A 15 -11.31 0.17 1.59
N CYS A 16 -10.07 0.22 2.07
CA CYS A 16 -9.56 -0.81 2.96
C CYS A 16 -10.05 -0.66 4.42
N GLY A 17 -10.22 -1.80 5.10
CA GLY A 17 -10.57 -1.86 6.52
C GLY A 17 -11.97 -1.35 6.86
N VAL A 18 -12.23 -1.19 8.15
CA VAL A 18 -13.53 -0.72 8.67
C VAL A 18 -13.76 0.78 8.44
N SER A 19 -12.71 1.52 8.07
CA SER A 19 -12.72 2.98 7.89
C SER A 19 -13.62 3.48 6.75
N ILE A 20 -14.17 2.56 5.96
CA ILE A 20 -15.11 2.90 4.87
C ILE A 20 -16.42 3.46 5.40
N GLY A 21 -16.83 3.07 6.61
CA GLY A 21 -18.06 3.51 7.25
C GLY A 21 -19.28 2.68 6.85
N GLU A 22 -20.26 3.35 6.28
CA GLU A 22 -21.66 2.92 6.20
C GLU A 22 -21.92 1.78 5.20
N ASP A 23 -21.01 1.53 4.24
CA ASP A 23 -21.18 0.50 3.21
C ASP A 23 -21.14 -0.93 3.79
N GLY A 24 -20.62 -1.11 5.01
CA GLY A 24 -20.65 -2.37 5.73
C GLY A 24 -19.60 -3.40 5.29
N PRO A 25 -19.60 -4.59 5.92
CA PRO A 25 -18.49 -5.54 5.83
C PRO A 25 -18.29 -6.17 4.46
N SER A 26 -19.29 -6.13 3.59
CA SER A 26 -19.18 -6.65 2.22
C SER A 26 -18.20 -5.85 1.35
N GLN A 27 -17.91 -4.59 1.72
CA GLN A 27 -16.96 -3.71 1.02
C GLN A 27 -15.64 -3.54 1.79
N MET A 28 -15.54 -4.07 3.01
CA MET A 28 -14.36 -3.89 3.87
C MET A 28 -13.26 -4.88 3.46
N GLY A 29 -12.20 -4.39 2.81
CA GLY A 29 -10.99 -5.18 2.61
C GLY A 29 -10.28 -5.43 3.94
N LEU A 30 -10.49 -6.59 4.57
CA LEU A 30 -9.92 -6.95 5.88
C LEU A 30 -8.87 -8.07 5.77
N GLU A 31 -8.95 -8.87 4.71
CA GLU A 31 -8.10 -10.01 4.41
C GLU A 31 -7.10 -9.73 3.27
N ASP A 32 -7.15 -8.56 2.67
CA ASP A 32 -6.39 -8.19 1.48
C ASP A 32 -4.87 -8.25 1.70
N LEU A 33 -4.39 -7.78 2.85
CA LEU A 33 -2.97 -7.91 3.22
C LEU A 33 -2.55 -9.38 3.38
N ALA A 34 -3.40 -10.23 3.95
CA ALA A 34 -3.10 -11.66 4.10
C ALA A 34 -3.05 -12.33 2.72
N LEU A 35 -4.01 -12.01 1.85
CA LEU A 35 -4.08 -12.52 0.48
C LEU A 35 -2.82 -12.16 -0.31
N PHE A 36 -2.48 -10.88 -0.43
CA PHE A 36 -1.36 -10.44 -1.26
C PHE A 36 0.01 -10.84 -0.69
N ARG A 37 0.14 -10.94 0.64
CA ARG A 37 1.37 -11.48 1.25
C ARG A 37 1.59 -12.97 0.97
N ALA A 38 0.52 -13.72 0.69
CA ALA A 38 0.62 -15.13 0.31
C ALA A 38 0.99 -15.33 -1.16
N VAL A 39 0.92 -14.28 -1.99
CA VAL A 39 1.27 -14.34 -3.41
C VAL A 39 2.79 -14.26 -3.56
N PRO A 40 3.45 -15.27 -4.19
CA PRO A 40 4.89 -15.21 -4.46
C PRO A 40 5.22 -14.02 -5.35
N THR A 41 6.39 -13.40 -5.15
CA THR A 41 6.87 -12.20 -5.88
C THR A 41 6.04 -10.93 -5.66
N ALA A 42 5.05 -10.96 -4.76
CA ALA A 42 4.23 -9.78 -4.51
C ALA A 42 4.97 -8.75 -3.66
N THR A 43 4.87 -7.48 -4.07
CA THR A 43 5.27 -6.33 -3.26
C THR A 43 4.01 -5.62 -2.79
N VAL A 44 3.84 -5.48 -1.48
CA VAL A 44 2.65 -4.88 -0.87
C VAL A 44 3.01 -3.52 -0.31
N PHE A 45 2.38 -2.48 -0.85
CA PHE A 45 2.48 -1.10 -0.40
C PHE A 45 1.20 -0.71 0.36
N TYR A 46 1.37 -0.14 1.54
CA TYR A 46 0.26 0.47 2.28
C TYR A 46 0.63 1.90 2.67
N PRO A 47 0.44 2.87 1.75
CA PRO A 47 0.71 4.29 2.04
C PRO A 47 -0.23 4.85 3.10
N SER A 48 0.24 5.83 3.85
CA SER A 48 -0.48 6.44 4.99
C SER A 48 -1.05 7.83 4.69
N ASP A 49 -0.54 8.48 3.64
CA ASP A 49 -0.92 9.84 3.23
C ASP A 49 -0.72 10.04 1.73
N ALA A 50 -0.97 11.27 1.25
CA ALA A 50 -0.85 11.63 -0.17
C ALA A 50 0.58 11.45 -0.71
N VAL A 51 1.59 11.89 0.03
CA VAL A 51 3.01 11.84 -0.39
C VAL A 51 3.49 10.38 -0.49
N SER A 52 3.25 9.58 0.54
CA SER A 52 3.61 8.16 0.51
C SER A 52 2.83 7.39 -0.57
N THR A 53 1.61 7.81 -0.90
CA THR A 53 0.83 7.22 -2.00
C THR A 53 1.48 7.51 -3.36
N GLU A 54 1.85 8.76 -3.62
CA GLU A 54 2.55 9.15 -4.85
C GLU A 54 3.83 8.33 -5.04
N ARG A 55 4.65 8.25 -3.99
CA ARG A 55 5.90 7.49 -4.00
C ARG A 55 5.67 5.98 -4.16
N ALA A 56 4.62 5.42 -3.54
CA ALA A 56 4.28 4.02 -3.71
C ALA A 56 3.88 3.69 -5.15
N VAL A 57 3.16 4.60 -5.84
CA VAL A 57 2.81 4.43 -7.26
C VAL A 57 4.06 4.44 -8.13
N GLU A 58 4.96 5.40 -7.92
CA GLU A 58 6.25 5.49 -8.62
C GLU A 58 7.09 4.22 -8.43
N LEU A 59 7.20 3.74 -7.18
CA LEU A 59 7.93 2.52 -6.86
C LEU A 59 7.28 1.28 -7.50
N ALA A 60 5.96 1.15 -7.45
CA ALA A 60 5.26 0.02 -8.04
C ALA A 60 5.40 -0.02 -9.57
N ALA A 61 5.37 1.14 -10.24
CA ALA A 61 5.60 1.24 -11.68
C ALA A 61 6.98 0.68 -12.09
N ASN A 62 7.97 0.78 -11.21
CA ASN A 62 9.35 0.34 -11.45
C ASN A 62 9.69 -1.01 -10.78
N THR A 63 8.74 -1.64 -10.06
CA THR A 63 8.96 -2.91 -9.36
C THR A 63 8.40 -4.07 -10.19
N ARG A 64 9.20 -5.14 -10.35
CA ARG A 64 8.78 -6.34 -11.08
C ARG A 64 7.88 -7.24 -10.23
N GLY A 65 7.05 -8.02 -10.90
CA GLY A 65 6.12 -8.96 -10.28
C GLY A 65 4.76 -8.32 -9.99
N ILE A 66 4.11 -8.82 -8.94
CA ILE A 66 2.78 -8.37 -8.55
C ILE A 66 2.93 -7.23 -7.54
N CYS A 67 2.51 -6.01 -7.88
CA CYS A 67 2.46 -4.93 -6.90
C CYS A 67 1.02 -4.70 -6.44
N TYR A 68 0.81 -4.62 -5.14
CA TYR A 68 -0.48 -4.25 -4.55
C TYR A 68 -0.33 -2.96 -3.74
N LEU A 69 -1.10 -1.93 -4.10
CA LEU A 69 -1.27 -0.73 -3.30
C LEU A 69 -2.61 -0.79 -2.57
N ARG A 70 -2.56 -0.71 -1.24
CA ARG A 70 -3.72 -0.61 -0.38
C ARG A 70 -4.01 0.85 -0.07
N THR A 71 -5.15 1.36 -0.51
CA THR A 71 -5.56 2.76 -0.28
C THR A 71 -6.80 2.82 0.60
N SER A 72 -6.88 3.87 1.43
CA SER A 72 -7.97 4.09 2.37
C SER A 72 -9.01 5.05 1.78
N ARG A 73 -10.25 4.99 2.29
CA ARG A 73 -11.34 5.90 1.90
C ARG A 73 -11.23 7.30 2.51
N PRO A 74 -11.05 7.46 3.83
CA PRO A 74 -11.09 8.78 4.44
C PRO A 74 -9.84 9.61 4.08
N ASN A 75 -10.02 10.93 4.01
CA ASN A 75 -8.90 11.87 3.90
C ASN A 75 -8.06 11.81 5.17
N THR A 76 -6.76 11.54 5.02
CA THR A 76 -5.78 11.57 6.10
C THR A 76 -4.91 12.83 6.00
N ALA A 77 -4.31 13.24 7.13
CA ALA A 77 -3.36 14.35 7.13
C ALA A 77 -2.10 13.96 6.36
N VAL A 78 -1.48 14.93 5.67
CA VAL A 78 -0.15 14.77 5.09
C VAL A 78 0.87 14.85 6.21
N ILE A 79 1.68 13.80 6.37
CA ILE A 79 2.64 13.65 7.47
C ILE A 79 4.09 13.59 6.98
N TYR A 80 4.31 13.31 5.69
CA TYR A 80 5.63 13.31 5.07
C TYR A 80 5.85 14.57 4.23
N ASP A 81 7.08 15.09 4.26
CA ASP A 81 7.51 16.14 3.33
C ASP A 81 7.66 15.57 1.92
N ASN A 82 7.48 16.41 0.89
CA ASN A 82 7.58 16.00 -0.51
C ASN A 82 8.94 15.40 -0.90
N ASP A 83 10.00 15.81 -0.22
CA ASP A 83 11.38 15.35 -0.43
C ASP A 83 11.70 14.04 0.32
N THR A 84 10.73 13.49 1.07
CA THR A 84 10.90 12.22 1.79
C THR A 84 11.17 11.08 0.82
N VAL A 85 12.28 10.37 1.04
CA VAL A 85 12.69 9.24 0.19
C VAL A 85 12.09 7.93 0.70
N PHE A 86 11.35 7.24 -0.16
CA PHE A 86 10.78 5.92 0.12
C PHE A 86 11.53 4.84 -0.66
N LYS A 87 11.69 3.67 -0.05
CA LYS A 87 12.29 2.48 -0.68
C LYS A 87 11.44 1.26 -0.33
N VAL A 88 11.36 0.30 -1.24
CA VAL A 88 10.55 -0.93 -1.05
C VAL A 88 10.97 -1.69 0.22
N SER A 89 12.26 -1.67 0.57
CA SER A 89 12.81 -2.43 1.70
C SER A 89 13.09 -1.60 2.96
N ALA A 90 12.80 -0.30 2.97
CA ALA A 90 13.12 0.58 4.10
C ALA A 90 12.07 1.68 4.27
N LEU A 91 11.60 1.86 5.50
CA LEU A 91 10.64 2.89 5.87
C LEU A 91 11.36 4.06 6.57
N PRO A 92 10.96 5.32 6.28
CA PRO A 92 11.46 6.47 7.01
C PRO A 92 11.01 6.42 8.48
N LEU A 93 11.92 6.74 9.39
CA LEU A 93 11.59 6.91 10.79
C LEU A 93 10.77 8.18 10.97
N LEU A 94 9.56 8.05 11.52
CA LEU A 94 8.67 9.19 11.73
C LEU A 94 8.87 9.87 13.09
N ARG A 95 9.16 9.10 14.14
CA ARG A 95 9.42 9.64 15.48
C ARG A 95 10.25 8.67 16.31
N GLU A 96 11.30 9.19 16.93
CA GLU A 96 12.04 8.52 18.01
C GLU A 96 11.52 9.02 19.37
N PHE A 97 11.36 8.10 20.30
CA PHE A 97 11.11 8.42 21.70
C PHE A 97 12.38 8.07 22.49
N ALA A 98 13.13 9.08 22.92
CA ALA A 98 14.20 8.89 23.89
C ALA A 98 13.60 8.70 25.28
N GLN A 99 14.12 7.73 26.05
CA GLN A 99 13.84 7.56 27.48
C GLN A 99 14.57 8.62 28.30
#